data_AF-A0A202BQM8-F1
#
_entry.id   AF-A0A202BQM8-F1
#
_cell.length_a   1.000
_cell.length_b   1.000
_cell.length_c   1.000
_cell.angle_alpha   90.00
_cell.angle_beta   90.00
_cell.angle_gamma   90.00
#
_symmetry.space_group_name_H-M   'P 1'
#
loop_
_entity.id
_entity.type
_entity.pdbx_description
1 polymer ?
#
loop_
_entity_poly.entity_id
_entity_poly.type
_entity_poly.pdbx_seq_one_letter_code
_entity_poly.pdbx_strand_id
1 'polypeptide(L)'
;MKKILLQSLFLLAGILIKSQIGINNTNPKASLHLDAKNKILPESTVGLGVPVVDKFPTTSPSSNQDGMLIYLRNTTDSNLEGFYYWDHAKSNWEYIMDLKAAGLDVSKTIASGNSFSPNNMSGNGVQSRTIPLTTINSLDPSFSLSNGGLKIGKTASYYIFLTGGVYKDAVNNVNEYITEILINGVSNTQLTSTNTAPGGDTVGRSSTFYIATIFSLNKDDVLTVKTTRTTTAANTVSVDTPYTLTIINLN
;
A
#
# COMPACT_ATOMS: atom_id res chain seq x y z
N MET A 1 -17.38 65.86 27.04
CA MET A 1 -17.40 65.34 25.65
C MET A 1 -16.10 64.63 25.26
N LYS A 2 -14.92 65.29 25.30
CA LYS A 2 -13.63 64.65 24.92
C LYS A 2 -13.27 63.35 25.66
N LYS A 3 -13.55 63.27 26.97
CA LYS A 3 -13.30 62.06 27.78
C LYS A 3 -14.20 60.87 27.42
N ILE A 4 -15.48 61.14 27.09
CA ILE A 4 -16.45 60.13 26.69
C ILE A 4 -16.11 59.58 25.30
N LEU A 5 -15.70 60.44 24.37
CA LEU A 5 -15.26 60.04 23.02
C LEU A 5 -14.03 59.12 23.05
N LEU A 6 -13.06 59.40 23.92
CA LEU A 6 -11.88 58.57 24.07
C LEU A 6 -12.22 57.20 24.67
N GLN A 7 -13.11 57.16 25.66
CA GLN A 7 -13.60 55.91 26.27
C GLN A 7 -14.35 55.05 25.25
N SER A 8 -15.23 55.65 24.44
CA SER A 8 -15.93 54.95 23.37
C SER A 8 -14.96 54.41 22.31
N LEU A 9 -13.87 55.13 22.02
CA LEU A 9 -12.85 54.68 21.07
C LEU A 9 -12.05 53.48 21.61
N PHE A 10 -11.73 53.45 22.90
CA PHE A 10 -11.07 52.29 23.53
C PHE A 10 -11.99 51.05 23.59
N LEU A 11 -13.28 51.23 23.85
CA LEU A 11 -14.28 50.15 23.79
C LEU A 11 -14.43 49.58 22.37
N LEU A 12 -14.41 50.46 21.36
CA LEU A 12 -14.51 50.05 19.94
C LEU A 12 -13.21 49.43 19.40
N ALA A 13 -12.06 49.72 20.02
CA ALA A 13 -10.80 49.06 19.67
C ALA A 13 -10.79 47.59 20.13
N GLY A 14 -11.41 47.29 21.28
CA GLY A 14 -11.46 45.92 21.84
C GLY A 14 -12.19 44.90 20.96
N ILE A 15 -13.22 45.32 20.22
CA ILE A 15 -13.97 44.44 19.30
C ILE A 15 -13.19 44.07 18.03
N LEU A 16 -12.09 44.77 17.73
CA LEU A 16 -11.26 44.51 16.56
C LEU A 16 -10.07 43.58 16.84
N ILE A 17 -9.79 43.29 18.12
CA ILE A 17 -8.67 42.43 18.52
C ILE A 17 -9.12 40.97 18.42
N LYS A 18 -8.51 40.22 17.50
CA LYS A 18 -8.73 38.79 17.41
C LYS A 18 -7.73 38.05 18.30
N SER A 19 -8.19 37.08 19.09
CA SER A 19 -7.37 36.29 20.01
C SER A 19 -6.75 35.02 19.36
N GLN A 20 -6.35 35.08 18.09
CA GLN A 20 -5.64 33.94 17.49
C GLN A 20 -4.18 33.90 17.92
N ILE A 21 -3.70 32.69 18.19
CA ILE A 21 -2.29 32.41 18.46
C ILE A 21 -1.66 31.89 17.16
N GLY A 22 -0.77 32.68 16.58
CA GLY A 22 0.08 32.27 15.46
C GLY A 22 1.49 31.95 15.93
N ILE A 23 1.99 30.75 15.68
CA ILE A 23 3.39 30.39 15.88
C ILE A 23 4.03 30.24 14.49
N ASN A 24 5.02 31.09 14.19
CA ASN A 24 5.60 31.24 12.85
C ASN A 24 4.59 31.58 11.74
N ASN A 25 3.38 32.05 12.09
CA ASN A 25 2.34 32.44 11.15
C ASN A 25 1.81 33.84 11.52
N THR A 26 1.97 34.81 10.62
CA THR A 26 1.55 36.21 10.82
C THR A 26 0.08 36.47 10.48
N ASN A 27 -0.62 35.50 9.90
CA ASN A 27 -2.02 35.57 9.50
C ASN A 27 -2.78 34.29 9.90
N PRO A 28 -2.85 33.97 11.21
CA PRO A 28 -3.46 32.75 11.70
C PRO A 28 -4.94 32.68 11.31
N LYS A 29 -5.34 31.54 10.75
CA LYS A 29 -6.71 31.24 10.30
C LYS A 29 -7.52 30.37 11.27
N ALA A 30 -6.94 30.03 12.41
CA ALA A 30 -7.56 29.25 13.48
C ALA A 30 -7.18 29.87 14.83
N SER A 31 -7.88 29.49 15.91
CA SER A 31 -7.56 29.96 17.28
C SER A 31 -6.10 29.67 17.67
N LEU A 32 -5.56 28.54 17.18
CA LEU A 32 -4.13 28.22 17.21
C LEU A 32 -3.71 27.77 15.81
N HIS A 33 -2.72 28.45 15.22
CA HIS A 33 -2.15 28.10 13.92
C HIS A 33 -0.62 28.06 14.04
N LEU A 34 -0.04 26.87 13.87
CA LEU A 34 1.39 26.66 13.91
C LEU A 34 1.89 26.36 12.49
N ASP A 35 2.79 27.20 12.00
CA ASP A 35 3.54 26.91 10.78
C ASP A 35 4.93 26.36 11.13
N ALA A 36 5.42 25.45 10.28
CA ALA A 36 6.84 25.10 10.30
C ALA A 36 7.66 26.34 9.94
N LYS A 37 8.78 26.54 10.65
CA LYS A 37 9.69 27.66 10.39
C LYS A 37 10.29 27.55 8.98
N ASN A 38 10.61 26.33 8.55
CA ASN A 38 10.93 26.01 7.15
C ASN A 38 9.94 24.99 6.59
N LYS A 39 9.09 25.42 5.65
CA LYS A 39 8.06 24.56 5.04
C LYS A 39 8.60 23.58 3.99
N ILE A 40 9.82 23.80 3.48
CA ILE A 40 10.44 22.98 2.44
C ILE A 40 11.38 21.92 3.06
N LEU A 41 12.15 22.33 4.07
CA LEU A 41 13.05 21.46 4.84
C LEU A 41 12.80 21.68 6.34
N PRO A 42 11.74 21.06 6.90
CA PRO A 42 11.38 21.24 8.30
C PRO A 42 12.49 20.80 9.25
N GLU A 43 12.65 21.51 10.36
CA GLU A 43 13.56 21.12 11.44
C GLU A 43 13.09 19.82 12.11
N SER A 44 14.01 18.99 12.61
CA SER A 44 13.66 17.72 13.26
C SER A 44 12.83 17.88 14.56
N THR A 45 12.77 19.09 15.10
CA THR A 45 12.00 19.44 16.30
C THR A 45 10.65 20.08 15.97
N VAL A 46 10.28 20.19 14.68
CA VAL A 46 9.00 20.79 14.30
C VAL A 46 7.85 19.81 14.55
N GLY A 47 6.79 20.28 15.21
CA GLY A 47 5.62 19.46 15.50
C GLY A 47 4.77 20.04 16.64
N LEU A 48 3.69 19.33 16.97
CA LEU A 48 2.87 19.59 18.16
C LEU A 48 2.91 18.36 19.06
N GLY A 49 3.54 18.50 20.23
CA GLY A 49 3.49 17.46 21.25
C GLY A 49 2.14 17.48 21.96
N VAL A 50 1.61 16.29 22.24
CA VAL A 50 0.46 16.07 23.13
C VAL A 50 0.93 15.24 24.34
N PRO A 51 0.18 15.20 25.45
CA PRO A 51 0.53 14.32 26.56
C PRO A 51 0.69 12.88 26.10
N VAL A 52 1.84 12.28 26.41
CA VAL A 52 2.12 10.87 26.15
C VAL A 52 1.83 10.10 27.43
N VAL A 53 1.01 9.05 27.32
CA VAL A 53 0.68 8.16 28.43
C VAL A 53 1.04 6.72 28.10
N ASP A 54 1.41 5.96 29.12
CA ASP A 54 1.75 4.53 28.97
C ASP A 54 0.53 3.62 29.21
N LYS A 55 -0.50 4.17 29.87
CA LYS A 55 -1.80 3.56 30.12
C LYS A 55 -2.88 4.63 30.26
N PHE A 56 -4.14 4.29 30.01
CA PHE A 56 -5.24 5.22 30.26
C PHE A 56 -5.42 5.51 31.77
N PRO A 57 -5.96 6.68 32.12
CA PRO A 57 -6.34 6.99 33.50
C PRO A 57 -7.29 5.93 34.07
N THR A 58 -7.08 5.53 35.32
CA THR A 58 -7.98 4.57 36.00
C THR A 58 -9.36 5.17 36.30
N THR A 59 -9.45 6.50 36.37
CA THR A 59 -10.71 7.24 36.47
C THR A 59 -10.96 7.96 35.16
N SER A 60 -12.10 7.68 34.54
CA SER A 60 -12.51 8.31 33.28
C SER A 60 -12.58 9.84 33.39
N PRO A 61 -12.11 10.59 32.37
CA PRO A 61 -12.29 12.05 32.31
C PRO A 61 -13.77 12.47 32.30
N SER A 62 -14.04 13.72 32.67
CA SER A 62 -15.40 14.27 32.69
C SER A 62 -15.79 14.91 31.35
N SER A 63 -17.01 15.44 31.26
CA SER A 63 -17.47 16.23 30.10
C SER A 63 -16.60 17.46 29.82
N ASN A 64 -15.93 18.00 30.83
CA ASN A 64 -15.02 19.14 30.67
C ASN A 64 -13.74 18.78 29.89
N GLN A 65 -13.46 17.49 29.71
CA GLN A 65 -12.32 16.98 28.95
C GLN A 65 -12.75 16.39 27.61
N ASP A 66 -14.00 16.57 27.17
CA ASP A 66 -14.46 16.06 25.88
C ASP A 66 -13.61 16.64 24.73
N GLY A 67 -13.09 15.76 23.87
CA GLY A 67 -12.13 16.09 22.81
C GLY A 67 -10.68 16.24 23.25
N MET A 68 -10.33 15.94 24.51
CA MET A 68 -8.93 15.94 24.99
C MET A 68 -8.10 14.89 24.25
N LEU A 69 -6.94 15.29 23.72
CA LEU A 69 -6.06 14.47 22.89
C LEU A 69 -4.82 13.98 23.68
N ILE A 70 -4.48 12.71 23.52
CA ILE A 70 -3.27 12.08 24.06
C ILE A 70 -2.62 11.16 23.01
N TYR A 71 -1.36 10.78 23.27
CA TYR A 71 -0.70 9.67 22.58
C TYR A 71 -0.48 8.53 23.56
N LEU A 72 -1.06 7.36 23.30
CA LEU A 72 -0.84 6.15 24.09
C LEU A 72 0.36 5.40 23.48
N ARG A 73 1.44 5.22 24.24
CA ARG A 73 2.65 4.47 23.82
C ARG A 73 2.48 2.94 23.89
N ASN A 74 1.33 2.51 24.40
CA ASN A 74 0.96 1.15 24.77
C ASN A 74 2.10 0.24 25.27
N THR A 75 2.50 0.42 26.53
CA THR A 75 3.50 -0.47 27.16
C THR A 75 2.89 -1.57 28.03
N THR A 76 1.58 -1.50 28.32
CA THR A 76 0.92 -2.37 29.33
C THR A 76 -0.55 -2.68 29.06
N ASP A 77 -1.17 -2.15 28.00
CA ASP A 77 -2.61 -2.30 27.71
C ASP A 77 -2.82 -3.15 26.43
N SER A 78 -4.04 -3.64 26.21
CA SER A 78 -4.45 -4.31 24.97
C SER A 78 -4.80 -3.35 23.83
N ASN A 79 -4.80 -2.05 24.10
CA ASN A 79 -5.12 -0.99 23.14
C ASN A 79 -3.97 -0.74 22.15
N LEU A 80 -4.25 -0.24 20.95
CA LEU A 80 -3.18 0.07 19.99
C LEU A 80 -2.35 1.27 20.47
N GLU A 81 -1.06 1.29 20.13
CA GLU A 81 -0.25 2.50 20.28
C GLU A 81 -0.73 3.57 19.27
N GLY A 82 -0.88 4.82 19.72
CA GLY A 82 -1.21 5.94 18.83
C GLY A 82 -2.03 7.05 19.48
N PHE A 83 -2.65 7.89 18.65
CA PHE A 83 -3.42 9.04 19.12
C PHE A 83 -4.85 8.63 19.54
N TYR A 84 -5.27 9.13 20.69
CA TYR A 84 -6.62 8.94 21.22
C TYR A 84 -7.23 10.27 21.64
N TYR A 85 -8.53 10.43 21.45
CA TYR A 85 -9.30 11.52 22.05
C TYR A 85 -10.34 10.98 23.04
N TRP A 86 -10.64 11.76 24.08
CA TRP A 86 -11.72 11.43 25.00
C TRP A 86 -13.07 11.77 24.37
N ASP A 87 -13.95 10.78 24.22
CA ASP A 87 -15.34 10.94 23.81
C ASP A 87 -16.23 10.78 25.05
N HIS A 88 -16.71 11.90 25.60
CA HIS A 88 -17.53 11.88 26.80
C HIS A 88 -18.90 11.21 26.57
N ALA A 89 -19.48 11.35 25.38
CA ALA A 89 -20.78 10.76 25.07
C ALA A 89 -20.74 9.23 25.10
N LYS A 90 -19.62 8.64 24.68
CA LYS A 90 -19.35 7.20 24.80
C LYS A 90 -18.67 6.80 26.12
N SER A 91 -18.21 7.78 26.90
CA SER A 91 -17.36 7.58 28.08
C SER A 91 -16.16 6.67 27.78
N ASN A 92 -15.48 6.92 26.65
CA ASN A 92 -14.37 6.10 26.19
C ASN A 92 -13.26 6.92 25.52
N TRP A 93 -12.03 6.38 25.56
CA TRP A 93 -10.93 6.85 24.72
C TRP A 93 -11.07 6.27 23.32
N GLU A 94 -11.34 7.13 22.34
CA GLU A 94 -11.52 6.74 20.96
C GLU A 94 -10.21 6.87 20.20
N TYR A 95 -9.81 5.80 19.52
CA TYR A 95 -8.60 5.78 18.70
C TYR A 95 -8.80 6.64 17.45
N ILE A 96 -7.88 7.57 17.21
CA ILE A 96 -7.84 8.31 15.96
C ILE A 96 -7.22 7.40 14.91
N MET A 97 -8.09 6.70 14.19
CA MET A 97 -7.70 5.99 12.98
C MET A 97 -7.55 6.98 11.82
N ASP A 98 -6.52 6.76 11.00
CA ASP A 98 -6.45 7.44 9.72
C ASP A 98 -7.59 6.92 8.82
N LEU A 99 -8.63 7.72 8.65
CA LEU A 99 -9.77 7.40 7.78
C LEU A 99 -9.36 7.24 6.31
N LYS A 100 -8.18 7.71 5.87
CA LYS A 100 -7.65 7.36 4.54
C LYS A 100 -7.30 5.87 4.41
N ALA A 101 -7.12 5.15 5.51
CA ALA A 101 -6.93 3.70 5.53
C ALA A 101 -8.21 2.92 5.91
N ALA A 102 -9.25 3.59 6.42
CA ALA A 102 -10.50 2.94 6.77
C ALA A 102 -11.21 2.41 5.52
N GLY A 103 -11.39 1.09 5.42
CA GLY A 103 -11.94 0.40 4.25
C GLY A 103 -10.89 0.03 3.20
N LEU A 104 -9.63 0.40 3.38
CA LEU A 104 -8.53 -0.08 2.57
C LEU A 104 -7.93 -1.36 3.16
N ASP A 105 -7.68 -2.34 2.30
CA ASP A 105 -7.10 -3.61 2.70
C ASP A 105 -5.56 -3.51 2.77
N VAL A 106 -5.05 -3.13 3.94
CA VAL A 106 -3.59 -3.00 4.21
C VAL A 106 -2.83 -4.33 4.14
N SER A 107 -3.55 -5.46 4.14
CA SER A 107 -2.94 -6.79 4.01
C SER A 107 -2.62 -7.14 2.56
N LYS A 108 -3.22 -6.43 1.60
CA LYS A 108 -3.16 -6.74 0.16
C LYS A 108 -2.10 -5.93 -0.55
N THR A 109 -1.27 -6.63 -1.32
CA THR A 109 -0.32 -6.05 -2.27
C THR A 109 -0.56 -6.66 -3.64
N ILE A 110 -0.66 -5.82 -4.68
CA ILE A 110 -0.84 -6.23 -6.07
C ILE A 110 0.33 -5.72 -6.88
N ALA A 111 1.03 -6.61 -7.58
CA ALA A 111 2.06 -6.26 -8.54
C ALA A 111 1.71 -6.83 -9.92
N SER A 112 2.01 -6.09 -10.99
CA SER A 112 1.64 -6.53 -12.34
C SER A 112 2.67 -6.16 -13.41
N GLY A 113 2.64 -6.93 -14.50
CA GLY A 113 3.49 -6.78 -15.68
C GLY A 113 2.74 -7.22 -16.94
N ASN A 114 3.08 -6.67 -18.10
CA ASN A 114 2.31 -6.85 -19.33
C ASN A 114 3.14 -7.29 -20.55
N SER A 115 4.42 -7.62 -20.35
CA SER A 115 5.32 -7.97 -21.44
C SER A 115 6.35 -9.02 -20.99
N PHE A 116 6.85 -9.79 -21.96
CA PHE A 116 7.99 -10.65 -21.74
C PHE A 116 9.30 -9.87 -21.81
N SER A 117 10.27 -10.29 -21.01
CA SER A 117 11.65 -9.81 -21.09
C SER A 117 12.61 -10.94 -21.48
N PRO A 118 13.60 -10.68 -22.35
CA PRO A 118 13.86 -9.40 -23.04
C PRO A 118 12.94 -9.13 -24.24
N ASN A 119 12.24 -10.15 -24.72
CA ASN A 119 11.37 -10.12 -25.89
C ASN A 119 10.36 -11.27 -25.85
N ASN A 120 9.42 -11.28 -26.80
CA ASN A 120 8.52 -12.40 -27.02
C ASN A 120 9.27 -13.71 -27.31
N MET A 121 8.65 -14.85 -26.99
CA MET A 121 9.19 -16.14 -27.40
C MET A 121 9.07 -16.26 -28.92
N SER A 122 10.09 -16.79 -29.59
CA SER A 122 10.11 -16.94 -31.04
C SER A 122 11.10 -18.01 -31.50
N GLY A 123 10.83 -18.68 -32.62
CA GLY A 123 11.69 -19.74 -33.14
C GLY A 123 11.43 -21.11 -32.49
N ASN A 124 12.29 -22.09 -32.81
CA ASN A 124 12.15 -23.48 -32.37
C ASN A 124 12.62 -23.72 -30.92
N GLY A 125 12.22 -24.87 -30.36
CA GLY A 125 12.67 -25.36 -29.07
C GLY A 125 11.88 -24.84 -27.87
N VAL A 126 12.23 -25.34 -26.69
CA VAL A 126 11.69 -24.87 -25.41
C VAL A 126 12.18 -23.46 -25.15
N GLN A 127 11.28 -22.54 -24.79
CA GLN A 127 11.63 -21.15 -24.50
C GLN A 127 11.01 -20.66 -23.22
N SER A 128 11.83 -20.05 -22.37
CA SER A 128 11.39 -19.38 -21.13
C SER A 128 11.56 -17.88 -21.25
N ARG A 129 10.61 -17.13 -20.69
CA ARG A 129 10.66 -15.68 -20.54
C ARG A 129 10.18 -15.28 -19.16
N THR A 130 10.83 -14.27 -18.60
CA THR A 130 10.33 -13.62 -17.38
C THR A 130 9.28 -12.58 -17.75
N ILE A 131 8.38 -12.31 -16.83
CA ILE A 131 7.40 -11.23 -16.91
C ILE A 131 7.80 -10.20 -15.85
N PRO A 132 8.51 -9.12 -16.21
CA PRO A 132 8.87 -8.09 -15.26
C PRO A 132 7.61 -7.44 -14.69
N LEU A 133 7.51 -7.43 -13.36
CA LEU A 133 6.50 -6.65 -12.66
C LEU A 133 6.95 -5.18 -12.64
N THR A 134 6.15 -4.31 -13.24
CA THR A 134 6.46 -2.89 -13.46
C THR A 134 5.58 -1.96 -12.65
N THR A 135 4.44 -2.45 -12.17
CA THR A 135 3.49 -1.69 -11.35
C THR A 135 3.25 -2.39 -10.03
N ILE A 136 3.13 -1.63 -8.95
CA ILE A 136 2.78 -2.10 -7.61
C ILE A 136 1.72 -1.19 -7.01
N ASN A 137 0.69 -1.79 -6.42
CA ASN A 137 -0.28 -1.17 -5.55
C ASN A 137 -0.20 -1.86 -4.19
N SER A 138 0.42 -1.18 -3.23
CA SER A 138 0.53 -1.61 -1.84
C SER A 138 0.34 -0.41 -0.93
N LEU A 139 -0.37 -0.63 0.17
CA LEU A 139 -0.51 0.35 1.24
C LEU A 139 0.56 0.17 2.31
N ASP A 140 1.26 -0.97 2.28
CA ASP A 140 2.39 -1.23 3.15
C ASP A 140 3.68 -0.86 2.41
N PRO A 141 4.37 0.22 2.82
CA PRO A 141 5.55 0.73 2.12
C PRO A 141 6.77 -0.21 2.22
N SER A 142 6.70 -1.28 3.01
CA SER A 142 7.76 -2.30 3.05
C SER A 142 7.81 -3.17 1.78
N PHE A 143 6.73 -3.25 1.01
CA PHE A 143 6.71 -3.92 -0.28
C PHE A 143 7.22 -3.00 -1.39
N SER A 144 8.01 -3.55 -2.30
CA SER A 144 8.62 -2.79 -3.39
C SER A 144 8.87 -3.68 -4.60
N LEU A 145 9.08 -3.06 -5.77
CA LEU A 145 9.57 -3.79 -6.94
C LEU A 145 11.10 -3.88 -6.88
N SER A 146 11.64 -5.05 -7.21
CA SER A 146 13.08 -5.30 -7.26
C SER A 146 13.38 -6.35 -8.34
N ASN A 147 14.35 -6.08 -9.22
CA ASN A 147 14.79 -7.01 -10.27
C ASN A 147 13.64 -7.59 -11.14
N GLY A 148 12.63 -6.78 -11.45
CA GLY A 148 11.45 -7.22 -12.19
C GLY A 148 10.50 -8.15 -11.41
N GLY A 149 10.65 -8.24 -10.09
CA GLY A 149 9.81 -8.99 -9.19
C GLY A 149 9.25 -8.15 -8.03
N LEU A 150 8.39 -8.76 -7.23
CA LEU A 150 7.84 -8.18 -6.00
C LEU A 150 8.72 -8.60 -4.82
N LYS A 151 9.33 -7.62 -4.16
CA LYS A 151 10.08 -7.82 -2.92
C LYS A 151 9.14 -7.82 -1.72
N ILE A 152 9.22 -8.87 -0.92
CA ILE A 152 8.38 -9.10 0.26
C ILE A 152 8.81 -8.20 1.41
N GLY A 153 7.86 -7.48 1.99
CA GLY A 153 8.13 -6.51 3.05
C GLY A 153 8.24 -7.10 4.45
N LYS A 154 7.59 -8.25 4.71
CA LYS A 154 7.46 -8.86 6.05
C LYS A 154 7.56 -10.39 5.96
N THR A 155 8.08 -11.02 7.01
CA THR A 155 8.04 -12.49 7.14
C THR A 155 6.66 -12.90 7.64
N ALA A 156 5.89 -13.60 6.82
CA ALA A 156 4.53 -14.04 7.15
C ALA A 156 4.05 -15.17 6.24
N SER A 157 2.85 -15.69 6.53
CA SER A 157 2.10 -16.53 5.60
C SER A 157 1.22 -15.65 4.72
N TYR A 158 1.27 -15.89 3.42
CA TYR A 158 0.54 -15.12 2.42
C TYR A 158 -0.42 -16.03 1.66
N TYR A 159 -1.62 -15.55 1.39
CA TYR A 159 -2.42 -16.07 0.28
C TYR A 159 -1.90 -15.43 -1.02
N ILE A 160 -1.29 -16.24 -1.87
CA ILE A 160 -0.67 -15.84 -3.12
C ILE A 160 -1.62 -16.21 -4.26
N PHE A 161 -1.86 -15.27 -5.16
CA PHE A 161 -2.71 -15.41 -6.33
C PHE A 161 -2.01 -14.81 -7.55
N LEU A 162 -1.90 -15.57 -8.64
CA LEU A 162 -1.40 -15.07 -9.93
C LEU A 162 -2.40 -15.42 -11.03
N THR A 163 -2.72 -14.41 -11.86
CA THR A 163 -3.35 -14.60 -13.17
C THR A 163 -2.49 -13.98 -14.26
N GLY A 164 -2.66 -14.46 -15.48
CA GLY A 164 -2.00 -13.91 -16.67
C GLY A 164 -2.32 -14.78 -17.87
N GLY A 165 -1.91 -14.36 -19.07
CA GLY A 165 -2.21 -15.13 -20.27
C GLY A 165 -1.29 -14.81 -21.42
N VAL A 166 -1.23 -15.75 -22.35
CA VAL A 166 -0.43 -15.67 -23.56
C VAL A 166 -1.26 -16.01 -24.78
N TYR A 167 -0.90 -15.47 -25.93
CA TYR A 167 -1.40 -15.89 -27.22
C TYR A 167 -0.26 -16.29 -28.14
N LYS A 168 -0.54 -17.20 -29.07
CA LYS A 168 0.39 -17.63 -30.11
C LYS A 168 -0.01 -17.08 -31.48
N ASP A 169 0.99 -16.68 -32.25
CA ASP A 169 0.84 -16.36 -33.66
C ASP A 169 1.14 -17.61 -34.52
N ALA A 170 0.24 -18.60 -34.44
CA ALA A 170 0.34 -19.82 -35.23
C ALA A 170 -1.00 -20.53 -35.40
N VAL A 171 -1.22 -21.03 -36.61
CA VAL A 171 -2.29 -21.96 -36.99
C VAL A 171 -1.88 -23.41 -36.73
N ASN A 172 -2.82 -24.26 -36.33
CA ASN A 172 -2.67 -25.71 -36.12
C ASN A 172 -1.64 -26.18 -35.07
N ASN A 173 -0.71 -25.34 -34.62
CA ASN A 173 0.20 -25.66 -33.52
C ASN A 173 -0.54 -25.72 -32.20
N VAL A 174 -0.30 -26.77 -31.41
CA VAL A 174 -0.63 -26.82 -29.99
C VAL A 174 0.61 -26.34 -29.23
N ASN A 175 0.45 -25.36 -28.34
CA ASN A 175 1.52 -24.93 -27.45
C ASN A 175 1.17 -25.25 -26.01
N GLU A 176 2.01 -26.03 -25.35
CA GLU A 176 1.95 -26.26 -23.91
C GLU A 176 2.86 -25.26 -23.19
N TYR A 177 2.41 -24.81 -22.02
CA TYR A 177 3.07 -23.81 -21.22
C TYR A 177 3.13 -24.19 -19.75
N ILE A 178 4.22 -23.78 -19.10
CA ILE A 178 4.40 -23.80 -17.65
C ILE A 178 4.63 -22.35 -17.22
N THR A 179 3.79 -21.84 -16.32
CA THR A 179 3.96 -20.55 -15.66
C THR A 179 4.27 -20.77 -14.19
N GLU A 180 5.31 -20.11 -13.69
CA GLU A 180 5.84 -20.29 -12.34
C GLU A 180 6.01 -18.93 -11.65
N ILE A 181 5.78 -18.90 -10.34
CA ILE A 181 6.31 -17.86 -9.45
C ILE A 181 7.59 -18.43 -8.83
N LEU A 182 8.70 -17.76 -9.05
CA LEU A 182 10.00 -18.12 -8.48
C LEU A 182 10.26 -17.28 -7.25
N ILE A 183 10.82 -17.91 -6.22
CA ILE A 183 11.27 -17.23 -5.01
C ILE A 183 12.79 -17.09 -5.12
N ASN A 184 13.29 -15.86 -5.18
CA ASN A 184 14.71 -15.58 -5.34
C ASN A 184 15.34 -16.29 -6.55
N GLY A 185 14.57 -16.43 -7.63
CA GLY A 185 14.98 -17.13 -8.85
C GLY A 185 14.89 -18.66 -8.80
N VAL A 186 14.40 -19.24 -7.69
CA VAL A 186 14.22 -20.69 -7.52
C VAL A 186 12.76 -21.08 -7.79
N SER A 187 12.56 -22.09 -8.64
CA SER A 187 11.24 -22.66 -8.93
C SER A 187 10.64 -23.38 -7.72
N ASN A 188 9.30 -23.34 -7.60
CA ASN A 188 8.56 -24.06 -6.57
C ASN A 188 7.31 -24.73 -7.18
N THR A 189 7.15 -26.03 -6.96
CA THR A 189 6.06 -26.82 -7.55
C THR A 189 4.67 -26.40 -7.07
N GLN A 190 4.54 -25.83 -5.86
CA GLN A 190 3.28 -25.27 -5.35
C GLN A 190 2.92 -23.94 -6.00
N LEU A 191 3.88 -23.30 -6.68
CA LEU A 191 3.73 -22.01 -7.33
C LEU A 191 3.85 -22.16 -8.86
N THR A 192 3.20 -23.19 -9.40
CA THR A 192 3.27 -23.54 -10.82
C THR A 192 1.87 -23.77 -11.38
N SER A 193 1.64 -23.31 -12.62
CA SER A 193 0.43 -23.52 -13.41
C SER A 193 0.81 -24.03 -14.79
N THR A 194 0.11 -25.05 -15.28
CA THR A 194 0.30 -25.58 -16.63
C THR A 194 -0.97 -25.40 -17.43
N ASN A 195 -0.85 -24.90 -18.66
CA ASN A 195 -1.99 -24.80 -19.55
C ASN A 195 -1.53 -24.86 -21.01
N THR A 196 -2.48 -25.06 -21.92
CA THR A 196 -2.24 -25.27 -23.34
C THR A 196 -3.04 -24.26 -24.15
N ALA A 197 -2.42 -23.70 -25.20
CA ALA A 197 -3.14 -23.01 -26.28
C ALA A 197 -3.39 -24.02 -27.41
N PRO A 198 -4.65 -24.36 -27.72
CA PRO A 198 -4.96 -25.37 -28.73
C PRO A 198 -4.58 -24.93 -30.15
N GLY A 199 -4.45 -25.92 -31.02
CA GLY A 199 -4.38 -25.72 -32.46
C GLY A 199 -5.71 -25.21 -33.01
N GLY A 200 -5.66 -24.60 -34.19
CA GLY A 200 -6.87 -24.20 -34.92
C GLY A 200 -6.52 -23.49 -36.22
N ASP A 201 -7.54 -23.25 -37.04
CA ASP A 201 -7.40 -22.72 -38.40
C ASP A 201 -7.03 -21.22 -38.46
N THR A 202 -6.98 -20.56 -37.31
CA THR A 202 -6.60 -19.14 -37.17
C THR A 202 -5.50 -18.94 -36.14
N VAL A 203 -4.74 -17.86 -36.31
CA VAL A 203 -3.77 -17.36 -35.32
C VAL A 203 -4.49 -16.74 -34.11
N GLY A 204 -3.75 -16.45 -33.04
CA GLY A 204 -4.27 -15.74 -31.87
C GLY A 204 -4.92 -16.63 -30.81
N ARG A 205 -4.77 -17.96 -30.89
CA ARG A 205 -5.21 -18.86 -29.83
C ARG A 205 -4.42 -18.58 -28.55
N SER A 206 -5.14 -18.45 -27.44
CA SER A 206 -4.57 -18.07 -26.14
C SER A 206 -4.69 -19.15 -25.09
N SER A 207 -3.96 -18.96 -24.00
CA SER A 207 -3.99 -19.76 -22.79
C SER A 207 -3.83 -18.85 -21.58
N THR A 208 -4.57 -19.11 -20.51
CA THR A 208 -4.52 -18.35 -19.26
C THR A 208 -3.95 -19.19 -18.14
N PHE A 209 -3.27 -18.54 -17.20
CA PHE A 209 -2.62 -19.20 -16.08
C PHE A 209 -3.25 -18.74 -14.79
N TYR A 210 -3.34 -19.68 -13.85
CA TYR A 210 -3.90 -19.46 -12.53
C TYR A 210 -3.06 -20.20 -11.48
N ILE A 211 -2.57 -19.48 -10.49
CA ILE A 211 -1.92 -20.03 -9.30
C ILE A 211 -2.62 -19.41 -8.10
N ALA A 212 -3.09 -20.23 -7.16
CA ALA A 212 -3.60 -19.76 -5.88
C ALA A 212 -3.22 -20.73 -4.77
N THR A 213 -2.51 -20.26 -3.76
CA THR A 213 -2.07 -21.09 -2.62
C THR A 213 -1.74 -20.23 -1.41
N ILE A 214 -1.61 -20.88 -0.25
CA ILE A 214 -1.01 -20.26 0.94
C ILE A 214 0.47 -20.67 0.98
N PHE A 215 1.36 -19.71 1.17
CA PHE A 215 2.80 -19.95 1.23
C PHE A 215 3.47 -19.00 2.23
N SER A 216 4.45 -19.50 2.97
CA SER A 216 5.24 -18.67 3.89
C SER A 216 6.42 -18.04 3.17
N LEU A 217 6.56 -16.72 3.29
CA LEU A 217 7.63 -15.95 2.68
C LEU A 217 8.40 -15.20 3.76
N ASN A 218 9.69 -15.03 3.53
CA ASN A 218 10.53 -14.22 4.39
C ASN A 218 10.58 -12.78 3.87
N LYS A 219 10.78 -11.84 4.78
CA LYS A 219 11.17 -10.48 4.43
C LYS A 219 12.36 -10.51 3.46
N ASP A 220 12.30 -9.65 2.45
CA ASP A 220 13.26 -9.49 1.36
C ASP A 220 13.33 -10.63 0.33
N ASP A 221 12.49 -11.67 0.44
CA ASP A 221 12.26 -12.58 -0.69
C ASP A 221 11.77 -11.81 -1.92
N VAL A 222 12.23 -12.17 -3.11
CA VAL A 222 11.81 -11.56 -4.37
C VAL A 222 11.03 -12.57 -5.20
N LEU A 223 9.75 -12.30 -5.40
CA LEU A 223 8.87 -13.09 -6.26
C LEU A 223 8.96 -12.61 -7.70
N THR A 224 9.40 -13.49 -8.59
CA THR A 224 9.44 -13.22 -10.05
C THR A 224 8.54 -14.18 -10.79
N VAL A 225 8.03 -13.79 -11.95
CA VAL A 225 7.15 -14.64 -12.76
C VAL A 225 7.87 -15.05 -14.04
N LYS A 226 7.74 -16.32 -14.41
CA LYS A 226 8.32 -16.89 -15.63
C LYS A 226 7.29 -17.77 -16.33
N THR A 227 7.19 -17.65 -17.64
CA THR A 227 6.44 -18.60 -18.47
C THR A 227 7.40 -19.31 -19.41
N THR A 228 7.19 -20.61 -19.60
CA THR A 228 7.96 -21.48 -20.46
C THR A 228 7.04 -22.15 -21.46
N ARG A 229 7.28 -21.99 -22.76
CA ARG A 229 6.70 -22.85 -23.79
C ARG A 229 7.51 -24.14 -23.84
N THR A 230 6.87 -25.27 -23.55
CA THR A 230 7.53 -26.61 -23.54
C THR A 230 7.50 -27.29 -24.90
N THR A 231 6.63 -26.84 -25.79
CA THR A 231 6.58 -27.31 -27.18
C THR A 231 7.69 -26.68 -28.02
N THR A 232 8.18 -27.46 -29.00
CA THR A 232 9.38 -27.12 -29.77
C THR A 232 9.09 -26.49 -31.13
N ALA A 233 7.83 -26.45 -31.56
CA ALA A 233 7.46 -25.92 -32.86
C ALA A 233 7.68 -24.40 -32.93
N ALA A 234 8.22 -23.91 -34.06
CA ALA A 234 8.46 -22.49 -34.27
C ALA A 234 7.16 -21.69 -34.37
N ASN A 235 6.91 -20.85 -33.36
CA ASN A 235 5.95 -19.77 -33.42
C ASN A 235 6.31 -18.64 -32.45
N THR A 236 5.68 -17.48 -32.65
CA THR A 236 5.78 -16.34 -31.74
C THR A 236 4.74 -16.49 -30.65
N VAL A 237 5.14 -16.27 -29.39
CA VAL A 237 4.23 -16.21 -28.23
C VAL A 237 4.45 -14.91 -27.49
N SER A 238 3.35 -14.19 -27.27
CA SER A 238 3.31 -12.88 -26.61
C SER A 238 2.38 -12.94 -25.41
N VAL A 239 2.54 -11.99 -24.49
CA VAL A 239 1.57 -11.76 -23.42
C VAL A 239 0.24 -11.30 -24.04
N ASP A 240 -0.86 -11.93 -23.64
CA ASP A 240 -2.24 -11.61 -24.05
C ASP A 240 -2.91 -10.73 -22.99
N THR A 241 -2.92 -11.22 -21.75
CA THR A 241 -3.45 -10.50 -20.59
C THR A 241 -2.33 -10.22 -19.58
N PRO A 242 -2.34 -9.04 -18.93
CA PRO A 242 -1.32 -8.70 -17.95
C PRO A 242 -1.24 -9.75 -16.83
N TYR A 243 -0.02 -10.09 -16.45
CA TYR A 243 0.23 -10.93 -15.29
C TYR A 243 0.05 -10.09 -14.04
N THR A 244 -0.83 -10.55 -13.15
CA THR A 244 -1.17 -9.86 -11.91
C THR A 244 -0.92 -10.80 -10.74
N LEU A 245 0.09 -10.47 -9.95
CA LEU A 245 0.46 -11.14 -8.71
C LEU A 245 -0.18 -10.39 -7.53
N THR A 246 -1.15 -11.01 -6.89
CA THR A 246 -1.76 -10.51 -5.65
C THR A 246 -1.26 -11.36 -4.49
N ILE A 247 -0.81 -10.70 -3.43
CA ILE A 247 -0.50 -11.35 -2.16
C ILE A 247 -1.32 -10.70 -1.05
N ILE A 248 -1.86 -11.51 -0.16
CA ILE A 248 -2.63 -11.09 1.00
C ILE A 248 -1.93 -11.64 2.24
N ASN A 249 -1.43 -10.75 3.10
CA ASN A 249 -0.85 -11.14 4.37
C ASN A 249 -1.95 -11.73 5.28
N LEU A 250 -1.74 -12.92 5.80
CA LEU A 250 -2.71 -13.62 6.66
C LEU A 250 -2.50 -13.37 8.16
N ASN A 251 -1.45 -12.63 8.52
CA ASN A 251 -1.08 -12.30 9.90
C ASN A 251 -1.13 -10.79 10.16
#